data_AF-A0A356VSU1-F1
#
_entry.id   AF-A0A356VSU1-F1
#
_cell.length_a   1.000
_cell.length_b   1.000
_cell.length_c   1.000
_cell.angle_alpha   90.00
_cell.angle_beta   90.00
_cell.angle_gamma   90.00
#
_symmetry.space_group_name_H-M   'P 1'
#
loop_
_entity.id
_entity.type
_entity.pdbx_description
1 polymer ?
#
loop_
_entity_poly.entity_id
_entity_poly.type
_entity_poly.pdbx_seq_one_letter_code
_entity_poly.pdbx_strand_id
1 'polypeptide(L)'
;MLAIISAIIGLLLEIITGFNWFSRFGSLVVLFALMAEYVLVHAELTRLYKNLDNIKAFQSIPDLSPSKWHQKKVWFAHFTVIFGTLIWGFGDLII
;
A
#
# COMPACT_ATOMS: atom_id res chain seq x y z
N MET A 1 -5.65 3.26 2.91
CA MET A 1 -6.91 3.51 3.68
C MET A 1 -8.04 2.63 3.16
N LEU A 2 -8.30 2.61 1.85
CA LEU A 2 -9.27 1.69 1.23
C LEU A 2 -9.00 0.21 1.55
N ALA A 3 -7.73 -0.24 1.51
CA ALA A 3 -7.35 -1.60 1.87
C ALA A 3 -7.83 -2.02 3.28
N ILE A 4 -7.64 -1.17 4.28
CA ILE A 4 -8.05 -1.45 5.66
C ILE A 4 -9.58 -1.49 5.77
N ILE A 5 -10.27 -0.57 5.10
CA ILE A 5 -11.73 -0.53 5.05
C ILE A 5 -12.27 -1.83 4.45
N SER A 6 -11.68 -2.30 3.34
CA SER A 6 -12.04 -3.58 2.73
C SER A 6 -11.82 -4.76 3.68
N ALA A 7 -10.71 -4.79 4.43
CA ALA A 7 -10.45 -5.84 5.41
C ALA A 7 -11.51 -5.85 6.53
N ILE A 8 -11.87 -4.69 7.07
CA ILE A 8 -12.87 -4.55 8.13
C ILE A 8 -14.26 -4.96 7.61
N ILE A 9 -14.65 -4.51 6.42
CA ILE A 9 -15.95 -4.86 5.83
C ILE A 9 -16.02 -6.37 5.58
N GLY A 10 -14.96 -6.97 5.01
CA GLY A 10 -14.89 -8.42 4.80
C GLY A 10 -15.04 -9.21 6.10
N LEU A 11 -14.35 -8.78 7.16
CA LEU A 11 -14.42 -9.40 8.48
C LEU A 11 -15.84 -9.32 9.06
N LEU A 12 -16.47 -8.14 9.02
CA LEU A 12 -17.82 -7.96 9.54
C LEU A 12 -18.85 -8.78 8.77
N LEU A 13 -18.76 -8.82 7.44
CA LEU A 13 -19.66 -9.62 6.60
C LEU A 13 -19.52 -11.11 6.87
N GLU A 14 -18.31 -11.60 7.15
CA GLU A 14 -18.08 -12.98 7.52
C GLU A 14 -18.77 -13.33 8.84
N ILE A 15 -18.60 -12.50 9.88
CA ILE A 15 -19.24 -12.71 11.18
C ILE A 15 -20.78 -12.72 11.08
N ILE A 16 -21.36 -11.90 10.20
CA ILE A 16 -22.82 -11.77 10.06
C ILE A 16 -23.42 -12.89 9.20
N THR A 17 -22.74 -13.29 8.12
CA THR A 17 -23.34 -14.14 7.08
C THR A 17 -22.69 -15.51 6.93
N GLY A 18 -21.47 -15.71 7.44
CA GLY A 18 -20.74 -16.99 7.41
C GLY A 18 -20.23 -17.43 6.03
N PHE A 19 -20.28 -16.59 5.00
CA PHE A 19 -19.93 -16.96 3.62
C PHE A 19 -18.52 -16.53 3.20
N ASN A 20 -17.45 -16.99 3.88
CA ASN A 20 -16.03 -16.79 3.51
C ASN A 20 -15.69 -15.41 2.89
N TRP A 21 -16.35 -14.35 3.35
CA TRP A 21 -16.26 -13.01 2.75
C TRP A 21 -14.93 -12.39 3.08
N PHE A 22 -14.37 -12.66 4.26
CA PHE A 22 -13.08 -12.16 4.69
C PHE A 22 -11.98 -12.59 3.71
N SER A 23 -11.91 -13.89 3.37
CA SER A 23 -10.97 -14.40 2.37
C SER A 23 -11.13 -13.70 1.01
N ARG A 24 -12.37 -13.55 0.51
CA ARG A 24 -12.64 -12.90 -0.78
C ARG A 24 -12.24 -11.42 -0.78
N PHE A 25 -12.54 -10.70 0.29
CA PHE A 25 -12.17 -9.30 0.44
C PHE A 25 -10.66 -9.11 0.56
N GLY A 26 -9.89 -10.14 0.93
CA GLY A 26 -8.42 -10.14 0.85
C GLY A 26 -7.88 -9.69 -0.50
N SER A 27 -8.52 -10.08 -1.61
CA SER A 27 -8.14 -9.63 -2.96
C SER A 27 -8.26 -8.10 -3.15
N LEU A 28 -9.30 -7.48 -2.56
CA LEU A 28 -9.48 -6.02 -2.56
C LEU A 28 -8.45 -5.33 -1.68
N VAL A 29 -8.10 -5.93 -0.54
CA VAL A 29 -7.02 -5.43 0.34
C VAL A 29 -5.72 -5.36 -0.45
N VAL A 30 -5.36 -6.44 -1.15
CA VAL A 30 -4.15 -6.50 -2.00
C VAL A 30 -4.19 -5.45 -3.10
N LEU A 31 -5.29 -5.37 -3.84
CA LEU A 31 -5.44 -4.42 -4.94
C LEU A 31 -5.25 -2.97 -4.47
N PHE A 32 -5.93 -2.57 -3.40
CA PHE A 32 -5.82 -1.21 -2.87
C PHE A 32 -4.47 -0.91 -2.23
N ALA A 33 -3.81 -1.92 -1.65
CA ALA A 33 -2.46 -1.77 -1.11
C ALA A 33 -1.44 -1.56 -2.23
N LEU A 34 -1.53 -2.35 -3.31
CA LEU A 34 -0.69 -2.19 -4.50
C LEU A 34 -0.91 -0.85 -5.19
N MET A 35 -2.17 -0.40 -5.32
CA MET A 35 -2.46 0.94 -5.86
C MET A 35 -1.83 2.04 -5.01
N ALA A 36 -1.88 1.91 -3.67
CA ALA A 36 -1.25 2.88 -2.79
C ALA A 36 0.28 2.90 -2.91
N GLU A 37 0.91 1.73 -3.03
CA GLU A 37 2.35 1.60 -3.27
C GLU A 37 2.75 2.21 -4.62
N TYR A 38 2.01 1.90 -5.68
CA TYR A 38 2.22 2.49 -7.01
C TYR A 38 2.14 4.02 -6.98
N VAL A 39 1.11 4.59 -6.34
CA VAL A 39 0.94 6.04 -6.25
C VAL A 39 2.07 6.68 -5.43
N LEU A 40 2.53 6.05 -4.34
CA LEU A 40 3.63 6.57 -3.53
C LEU A 40 4.94 6.61 -4.32
N VAL A 41 5.26 5.51 -5.01
CA VAL A 41 6.46 5.40 -5.85
C VAL A 41 6.42 6.39 -7.00
N HIS A 42 5.28 6.50 -7.68
CA HIS A 42 5.12 7.42 -8.81
C HIS A 42 5.21 8.89 -8.39
N ALA A 43 4.63 9.25 -7.25
CA ALA A 43 4.74 10.59 -6.68
C ALA A 43 6.20 10.93 -6.31
N GLU A 44 6.94 9.97 -5.76
CA GLU A 44 8.36 10.17 -5.42
C GLU A 44 9.23 10.33 -6.68
N LEU A 45 9.05 9.48 -7.68
CA LEU A 45 9.73 9.60 -8.98
C LEU A 45 9.47 10.98 -9.60
N THR A 46 8.21 11.41 -9.64
CA THR A 46 7.84 12.72 -10.19
C THR A 46 8.53 13.86 -9.45
N ARG A 47 8.63 13.76 -8.11
CA ARG A 47 9.34 14.75 -7.29
C ARG A 47 10.85 14.73 -7.58
N LEU A 48 11.46 13.56 -7.71
CA LEU A 48 12.88 13.41 -8.02
C LEU A 48 13.22 13.98 -9.40
N TYR A 49 12.44 13.65 -10.43
CA TYR A 49 12.61 14.21 -11.77
C TYR A 49 12.49 15.73 -11.77
N LYS A 50 11.46 16.27 -11.10
CA LYS A 50 11.31 17.73 -10.97
C LYS A 50 12.49 18.39 -10.26
N ASN A 51 13.06 17.74 -9.25
CA ASN A 51 14.23 18.28 -8.56
C ASN A 51 15.47 18.22 -9.46
N LEU A 52 15.66 17.15 -10.24
CA LEU A 52 16.76 16.99 -11.18
C LEU A 52 16.71 18.04 -12.31
N ASP A 53 15.53 18.30 -12.88
CA ASP A 53 15.33 19.32 -13.92
C ASP A 53 15.70 20.74 -13.43
N ASN A 54 15.60 20.99 -12.13
CA ASN A 54 15.92 22.28 -11.52
C ASN A 54 17.40 22.44 -11.14
N ILE A 55 18.23 21.39 -11.23
CA ILE A 55 19.66 21.47 -10.93
C ILE A 55 20.40 22.00 -12.16
N LYS A 56 20.88 23.25 -12.08
CA LYS A 56 21.84 23.78 -13.06
C LYS A 56 23.20 23.14 -12.83
N ALA A 57 23.93 22.82 -13.90
CA ALA A 57 25.16 22.01 -13.98
C ALA A 57 26.35 22.38 -13.06
N PHE A 58 26.20 23.36 -12.16
CA PHE A 58 27.27 23.87 -11.29
C PHE A 58 26.89 23.92 -9.79
N GLN A 59 25.71 23.43 -9.38
CA GLN A 59 25.31 23.38 -7.98
C GLN A 59 25.51 21.98 -7.37
N SER A 60 25.97 21.95 -6.12
CA SER A 60 26.08 20.73 -5.31
C SER A 60 24.75 19.97 -5.31
N ILE A 61 24.78 18.68 -5.65
CA ILE A 61 23.60 17.82 -5.70
C ILE A 61 22.91 17.86 -4.33
N PRO A 62 21.66 18.36 -4.22
CA PRO A 62 20.94 18.37 -2.96
C PRO A 62 20.68 16.92 -2.52
N ASP A 63 20.56 16.70 -1.21
CA ASP A 63 20.17 15.39 -0.69
C ASP A 63 18.76 15.04 -1.19
N LEU A 64 18.70 14.04 -2.08
CA LEU A 64 17.47 13.52 -2.69
C LEU A 64 16.85 12.39 -1.87
N SER A 65 17.39 12.07 -0.68
CA SER A 65 16.90 10.96 0.11
C SER A 65 15.46 11.18 0.60
N PRO A 66 14.60 10.15 0.51
CA PRO A 66 13.20 10.29 0.88
C PRO A 66 13.06 10.51 2.37
N SER A 67 12.11 11.37 2.75
CA SER A 67 11.81 11.63 4.17
C SER A 67 11.51 10.33 4.94
N LYS A 68 11.91 10.27 6.22
CA LYS A 68 11.62 9.12 7.11
C LYS A 68 10.12 8.78 7.18
N TRP A 69 9.24 9.77 7.01
CA TRP A 69 7.79 9.55 6.98
C TRP A 69 7.32 8.88 5.70
N HIS A 70 7.91 9.23 4.56
CA HIS A 70 7.65 8.56 3.29
C HIS A 70 8.08 7.08 3.36
N GLN A 71 9.27 6.80 3.91
CA GLN A 71 9.74 5.42 4.10
C GLN A 71 8.77 4.59 4.96
N LYS A 72 8.23 5.17 6.05
CA LYS A 72 7.20 4.50 6.87
C LYS A 72 5.94 4.18 6.08
N LYS A 73 5.50 5.06 5.18
CA LYS A 73 4.32 4.82 4.32
C LYS A 73 4.55 3.69 3.32
N VAL A 74 5.72 3.67 2.69
CA VAL A 74 6.10 2.59 1.75
C VAL A 74 6.10 1.25 2.48
N TRP A 75 6.77 1.19 3.64
CA TRP A 75 6.76 -0.02 4.47
C TRP A 75 5.37 -0.45 4.90
N PHE A 76 4.52 0.50 5.29
CA PHE A 76 3.14 0.21 5.65
C PHE A 76 2.34 -0.35 4.46
N ALA A 77 2.47 0.25 3.27
CA ALA A 77 1.80 -0.23 2.06
C ALA A 77 2.27 -1.65 1.70
N HIS A 78 3.58 -1.88 1.69
CA HIS A 78 4.17 -3.19 1.40
C HIS A 78 3.72 -4.27 2.40
N PHE A 79 3.73 -3.95 3.69
CA PHE A 79 3.22 -4.85 4.72
C PHE A 79 1.73 -5.17 4.53
N THR A 80 0.95 -4.18 4.11
CA THR A 80 -0.49 -4.36 3.83
C THR A 80 -0.70 -5.29 2.62
N VAL A 81 0.18 -5.27 1.61
CA VAL A 81 0.13 -6.21 0.47
C VAL A 81 0.36 -7.65 0.97
N ILE A 82 1.41 -7.86 1.77
CA ILE A 82 1.72 -9.19 2.33
C ILE A 82 0.54 -9.69 3.16
N PHE A 83 0.02 -8.85 4.06
CA PHE A 83 -1.09 -9.21 4.93
C PHE A 83 -2.38 -9.47 4.14
N GLY A 84 -2.70 -8.64 3.15
CA GLY A 84 -3.84 -8.85 2.26
C GLY A 84 -3.72 -10.16 1.47
N THR A 85 -2.51 -10.53 1.06
CA THR A 85 -2.25 -11.79 0.36
C THR A 85 -2.47 -12.99 1.27
N LEU A 86 -2.09 -12.89 2.54
CA LEU A 86 -2.39 -13.92 3.54
C LEU A 86 -3.89 -14.05 3.79
N ILE A 87 -4.62 -12.95 3.93
CA ILE A 87 -6.09 -12.98 4.05
C ILE A 87 -6.69 -13.64 2.81
N TRP A 88 -6.22 -13.27 1.62
CA TRP A 88 -6.79 -13.81 0.38
C TRP A 88 -6.53 -15.31 0.23
N GLY A 89 -5.30 -15.76 0.50
CA GLY A 89 -4.91 -17.15 0.31
C GLY A 89 -5.31 -18.10 1.44
N PHE A 90 -5.50 -17.59 2.66
CA PHE A 90 -5.70 -18.42 3.87
C PHE A 90 -6.81 -17.91 4.79
N GLY A 91 -7.58 -16.89 4.39
CA GLY A 91 -8.59 -16.28 5.25
C GLY A 91 -9.69 -17.25 5.67
N ASP A 92 -9.97 -18.26 4.85
CA ASP A 92 -10.92 -19.35 5.10
C ASP A 92 -10.45 -20.37 6.15
N LEU A 93 -9.17 -20.33 6.53
CA LEU A 93 -8.60 -21.20 7.57
C LEU A 93 -8.57 -20.55 8.96
N ILE A 94 -8.77 -19.23 9.04
CA ILE A 94 -8.55 -18.45 10.27
C ILE A 94 -9.85 -18.29 11.06
N ILE A 95 -10.98 -18.14 10.38
CA ILE A 95 -12.31 -17.86 10.91
C ILE A 95 -13.29 -18.82 10.23
#